data_AF-A0A6A5F2S8-F1
#
_entry.id   AF-A0A6A5F2S8-F1
#
_cell.length_a   1.000
_cell.length_b   1.000
_cell.length_c   1.000
_cell.angle_alpha   90.00
_cell.angle_beta   90.00
_cell.angle_gamma   90.00
#
_symmetry.space_group_name_H-M   'P 1'
#
loop_
_entity.id
_entity.type
_entity.pdbx_description
1 polymer ?
#
loop_
_entity_poly.entity_id
_entity_poly.type
_entity_poly.pdbx_seq_one_letter_code
_entity_poly.pdbx_strand_id
1 'polypeptide(L)'
;MKAALGKADFAVHHACALITPLTKRGDMATSLICSRLTASLRHSGARNTISSASKVLGGPAGLFGGHVSQQQRSLSLHEYMSIGSASESCTARRARMGSASEGGLPASLQMRSPSAGTKSQFSLCGTKDLVVKAQVLAGGRGKGTFEGGLKGGVRIVYSPEEARDISSQMIGRKLYTKQTGEAGRICNQVFICERRYPRREYYFAITMERSYQGPVLIGSSQGGVNIEDVAAESPEAIVKEPIDIVEGIKMEQAVRVAKEMGFPAALVNEAAENMVKLYNLFIKYDASMVEINPMVEDASGIVNGAGLAMATMDIIKLHGGTPANFLDVGGGATAHQVTEAFKLITSDRKVQAILVNIFGGIMRCDVIAQGIIMAVRDLDLKIPIVVRLQGTRVDDAKALIAASPLKILACDDLDEAAKMVVKLSEIVSLAKEAQVDITFQLPI
;
A
#
# COMPACT_ATOMS: atom_id res chain seq x y z
N MET A 1 -47.57 21.23 53.82
CA MET A 1 -48.87 20.90 54.42
C MET A 1 -49.69 20.13 53.38
N LYS A 2 -50.10 18.89 53.72
CA LYS A 2 -51.20 18.03 53.22
C LYS A 2 -51.72 18.26 51.78
N ALA A 3 -51.55 17.33 50.83
CA ALA A 3 -52.18 16.00 50.67
C ALA A 3 -53.47 16.01 49.83
N ALA A 4 -53.49 15.26 48.71
CA ALA A 4 -54.54 14.35 48.22
C ALA A 4 -54.18 13.95 46.75
N LEU A 5 -53.78 12.72 46.40
CA LEU A 5 -54.42 11.38 46.44
C LEU A 5 -55.34 11.07 45.24
N GLY A 6 -55.04 9.93 44.60
CA GLY A 6 -55.86 9.21 43.61
C GLY A 6 -55.00 8.41 42.61
N LYS A 7 -54.25 7.39 43.07
CA LYS A 7 -54.51 5.93 42.87
C LYS A 7 -54.43 5.49 41.39
N ALA A 8 -53.37 4.79 40.96
CA ALA A 8 -52.95 3.41 41.24
C ALA A 8 -53.70 2.37 40.39
N ASP A 9 -52.97 1.62 39.54
CA ASP A 9 -52.66 0.20 39.76
C ASP A 9 -51.74 -0.32 38.63
N PHE A 10 -50.48 -0.63 38.98
CA PHE A 10 -49.88 -1.95 39.27
C PHE A 10 -49.39 -2.65 37.99
N ALA A 11 -48.08 -2.64 37.72
CA ALA A 11 -47.02 -3.54 38.22
C ALA A 11 -46.88 -4.77 37.28
N VAL A 12 -45.71 -5.34 37.02
CA VAL A 12 -44.70 -5.89 37.95
C VAL A 12 -43.39 -6.05 37.14
N HIS A 13 -42.31 -5.37 37.53
CA HIS A 13 -41.04 -5.89 38.12
C HIS A 13 -40.20 -6.83 37.22
N HIS A 14 -38.86 -6.86 37.22
CA HIS A 14 -37.81 -6.27 38.07
C HIS A 14 -36.48 -6.31 37.27
N ALA A 15 -35.64 -5.26 37.28
CA ALA A 15 -34.42 -5.06 38.11
C ALA A 15 -33.30 -6.09 37.86
N CYS A 16 -32.11 -5.72 37.34
CA CYS A 16 -31.00 -4.92 37.93
C CYS A 16 -30.05 -5.76 38.81
N ALA A 17 -28.74 -5.78 38.49
CA ALA A 17 -27.55 -5.89 39.37
C ALA A 17 -26.30 -6.19 38.51
N LEU A 18 -25.31 -5.29 38.40
CA LEU A 18 -24.11 -5.06 39.26
C LEU A 18 -22.84 -5.85 38.87
N ILE A 19 -21.86 -5.11 38.33
CA ILE A 19 -20.40 -5.04 38.58
C ILE A 19 -19.86 -6.07 39.61
N THR A 20 -18.83 -6.91 39.38
CA THR A 20 -17.34 -6.68 39.34
C THR A 20 -16.59 -8.02 38.99
N PRO A 21 -15.22 -8.16 38.94
CA PRO A 21 -14.50 -8.87 37.88
C PRO A 21 -13.86 -10.21 38.31
N LEU A 22 -13.49 -11.07 37.35
CA LEU A 22 -12.59 -12.21 37.60
C LEU A 22 -11.57 -12.39 36.47
N THR A 23 -10.31 -12.40 36.87
CA THR A 23 -9.12 -12.79 36.12
C THR A 23 -9.02 -14.32 36.00
N LYS A 24 -8.56 -14.84 34.84
CA LYS A 24 -7.53 -15.90 34.71
C LYS A 24 -7.22 -16.27 33.25
N ARG A 25 -5.95 -16.70 33.09
CA ARG A 25 -5.21 -17.11 31.87
C ARG A 25 -5.68 -18.43 31.25
N GLY A 26 -5.38 -18.59 29.96
CA GLY A 26 -4.83 -19.82 29.34
C GLY A 26 -5.82 -20.89 28.86
N ASP A 27 -6.02 -21.00 27.54
CA ASP A 27 -5.55 -22.13 26.69
C ASP A 27 -6.21 -22.15 25.30
N MET A 28 -5.43 -22.59 24.31
CA MET A 28 -5.81 -22.81 22.91
C MET A 28 -6.42 -24.20 22.69
N ALA A 29 -7.40 -24.32 21.77
CA ALA A 29 -7.37 -25.19 20.57
C ALA A 29 -8.77 -25.63 20.07
N THR A 30 -9.01 -25.33 18.79
CA THR A 30 -9.67 -26.09 17.70
C THR A 30 -10.93 -26.97 17.91
N SER A 31 -11.94 -26.76 17.05
CA SER A 31 -12.82 -27.83 16.54
C SER A 31 -13.36 -27.52 15.13
N LEU A 32 -13.23 -28.51 14.25
CA LEU A 32 -13.77 -28.64 12.89
C LEU A 32 -15.08 -29.46 12.96
N ILE A 33 -16.06 -29.24 12.08
CA ILE A 33 -16.87 -30.28 11.37
C ILE A 33 -17.92 -29.63 10.45
N CYS A 34 -18.17 -30.34 9.36
CA CYS A 34 -18.70 -29.97 8.06
C CYS A 34 -20.22 -30.22 7.88
N SER A 35 -20.74 -29.59 6.82
CA SER A 35 -21.82 -30.03 5.91
C SER A 35 -23.29 -29.73 6.24
N ARG A 36 -23.94 -29.03 5.30
CA ARG A 36 -25.19 -29.48 4.64
C ARG A 36 -25.22 -28.96 3.19
N LEU A 37 -25.13 -29.91 2.26
CA LEU A 37 -25.56 -29.76 0.88
C LEU A 37 -27.09 -29.61 0.84
N THR A 38 -27.60 -28.74 -0.02
CA THR A 38 -28.91 -28.89 -0.64
C THR A 38 -28.76 -28.77 -2.15
N ALA A 39 -28.79 -29.93 -2.81
CA ALA A 39 -28.97 -30.06 -4.25
C ALA A 39 -30.46 -29.96 -4.58
N SER A 40 -30.80 -29.29 -5.68
CA SER A 40 -32.12 -29.37 -6.31
C SER A 40 -32.01 -30.20 -7.58
N LEU A 41 -32.80 -31.28 -7.62
CA LEU A 41 -32.97 -32.22 -8.71
C LEU A 41 -33.77 -31.59 -9.86
N ARG A 42 -33.34 -31.79 -11.12
CA ARG A 42 -34.26 -32.09 -12.23
C ARG A 42 -33.66 -33.11 -13.21
N HIS A 43 -34.55 -34.01 -13.58
CA HIS A 43 -34.49 -35.27 -14.33
C HIS A 43 -33.46 -35.51 -15.44
N SER A 44 -33.13 -36.79 -15.52
CA SER A 44 -32.34 -37.54 -16.50
C SER A 44 -33.14 -38.02 -17.73
N GLY A 45 -32.40 -38.25 -18.82
CA GLY A 45 -32.75 -39.07 -19.99
C GLY A 45 -32.85 -38.25 -21.28
N ALA A 46 -32.20 -38.54 -22.40
CA ALA A 46 -31.32 -39.63 -22.81
C ALA A 46 -30.42 -39.14 -23.96
N ARG A 47 -29.31 -39.84 -24.20
CA ARG A 47 -28.34 -39.62 -25.30
C ARG A 47 -29.00 -39.85 -26.67
N ASN A 48 -28.64 -39.02 -27.66
CA ASN A 48 -28.45 -39.45 -29.05
C ASN A 48 -27.44 -38.51 -29.73
N THR A 49 -26.34 -39.10 -30.18
CA THR A 49 -25.34 -38.56 -31.11
C THR A 49 -25.67 -39.04 -32.52
N ILE A 50 -25.56 -38.17 -33.54
CA ILE A 50 -25.13 -38.39 -34.95
C ILE A 50 -25.33 -37.02 -35.65
N SER A 51 -24.26 -36.26 -35.89
CA SER A 51 -23.54 -36.13 -37.17
C SER A 51 -24.35 -35.53 -38.33
N SER A 52 -23.87 -34.38 -38.83
CA SER A 52 -23.81 -33.97 -40.24
C SER A 52 -25.05 -34.10 -41.14
N ALA A 53 -25.64 -32.94 -41.49
CA ALA A 53 -26.16 -32.67 -42.83
C ALA A 53 -26.15 -31.16 -43.11
N SER A 54 -25.16 -30.71 -43.86
CA SER A 54 -25.16 -29.41 -44.53
C SER A 54 -26.01 -29.48 -45.80
N LYS A 55 -26.65 -28.35 -46.13
CA LYS A 55 -27.31 -27.98 -47.39
C LYS A 55 -28.63 -28.71 -47.70
N VAL A 56 -29.73 -27.95 -47.72
CA VAL A 56 -30.51 -27.60 -48.92
C VAL A 56 -31.60 -26.61 -48.50
N LEU A 57 -31.43 -25.34 -48.89
CA LEU A 57 -32.46 -24.36 -49.32
C LEU A 57 -31.91 -22.95 -49.11
N GLY A 58 -31.53 -22.32 -50.23
CA GLY A 58 -31.15 -20.91 -50.30
C GLY A 58 -32.35 -20.01 -50.06
N GLY A 59 -32.15 -19.02 -49.19
CA GLY A 59 -33.06 -17.91 -48.90
C GLY A 59 -32.26 -16.83 -48.14
N PRO A 60 -32.58 -15.53 -48.31
CA PRO A 60 -31.63 -14.45 -48.11
C PRO A 60 -31.20 -14.30 -46.65
N ALA A 61 -29.91 -14.02 -46.46
CA ALA A 61 -29.30 -13.72 -45.17
C ALA A 61 -29.85 -12.38 -44.65
N GLY A 62 -30.83 -12.46 -43.76
CA GLY A 62 -31.32 -11.29 -43.04
C GLY A 62 -32.52 -11.68 -42.21
N LEU A 63 -32.28 -12.11 -40.96
CA LEU A 63 -33.19 -12.05 -39.80
C LEU A 63 -32.71 -12.92 -38.63
N PHE A 64 -31.42 -12.88 -38.29
CA PHE A 64 -30.96 -13.22 -36.94
C PHE A 64 -29.86 -12.23 -36.56
N GLY A 65 -30.28 -10.98 -36.31
CA GLY A 65 -29.50 -10.03 -35.53
C GLY A 65 -29.42 -10.56 -34.10
N GLY A 66 -28.50 -11.49 -33.87
CA GLY A 66 -28.05 -11.79 -32.52
C GLY A 66 -27.47 -10.50 -31.96
N HIS A 67 -28.19 -9.87 -31.04
CA HIS A 67 -27.58 -8.89 -30.15
C HIS A 67 -26.42 -9.59 -29.46
N VAL A 68 -25.21 -9.41 -29.99
CA VAL A 68 -24.00 -9.54 -29.21
C VAL A 68 -24.12 -8.42 -28.19
N SER A 69 -24.68 -8.75 -27.03
CA SER A 69 -24.65 -7.90 -25.85
C SER A 69 -23.18 -7.65 -25.56
N GLN A 70 -22.64 -6.56 -26.11
CA GLN A 70 -21.32 -6.09 -25.77
C GLN A 70 -21.32 -5.90 -24.26
N GLN A 71 -20.48 -6.66 -23.57
CA GLN A 71 -20.39 -6.66 -22.12
C GLN A 71 -20.24 -5.20 -21.65
N GLN A 72 -21.29 -4.63 -21.03
CA GLN A 72 -21.22 -3.30 -20.47
C GLN A 72 -20.30 -3.35 -19.25
N ARG A 73 -19.05 -2.94 -19.45
CA ARG A 73 -18.06 -2.82 -18.38
C ARG A 73 -18.25 -1.45 -17.73
N SER A 74 -19.04 -1.43 -16.66
CA SER A 74 -19.49 -0.20 -15.98
C SER A 74 -18.81 0.00 -14.62
N LEU A 75 -17.51 -0.31 -14.50
CA LEU A 75 -16.79 -0.08 -13.25
C LEU A 75 -15.51 0.71 -13.50
N SER A 76 -15.60 2.02 -13.31
CA SER A 76 -14.44 2.88 -13.08
C SER A 76 -14.35 3.15 -11.59
N LEU A 77 -13.22 2.80 -10.99
CA LEU A 77 -12.96 3.02 -9.57
C LEU A 77 -12.43 4.43 -9.36
N HIS A 78 -12.80 5.04 -8.23
CA HIS A 78 -12.15 6.27 -7.79
C HIS A 78 -10.67 6.02 -7.47
N GLU A 79 -9.84 7.06 -7.53
CA GLU A 79 -8.39 6.97 -7.32
C GLU A 79 -8.06 6.27 -6.00
N TYR A 80 -8.75 6.63 -4.91
CA TYR A 80 -8.51 6.02 -3.60
C TYR A 80 -8.82 4.51 -3.55
N MET A 81 -9.86 4.06 -4.27
CA MET A 81 -10.22 2.64 -4.34
C MET A 81 -9.18 1.87 -5.14
N SER A 82 -8.71 2.47 -6.23
CA SER A 82 -7.68 1.90 -7.11
C SER A 82 -6.34 1.79 -6.39
N ILE A 83 -5.97 2.81 -5.60
CA ILE A 83 -4.80 2.79 -4.71
C ILE A 83 -4.93 1.67 -3.68
N GLY A 84 -6.10 1.48 -3.07
CA GLY A 84 -6.36 0.36 -2.15
C GLY A 84 -6.20 -1.01 -2.82
N SER A 85 -6.71 -1.19 -4.04
CA SER A 85 -6.54 -2.45 -4.78
C SER A 85 -5.11 -2.68 -5.26
N ALA A 86 -4.39 -1.61 -5.60
CA ALA A 86 -2.98 -1.64 -5.94
C ALA A 86 -2.12 -2.00 -4.72
N SER A 87 -2.38 -1.40 -3.56
CA SER A 87 -1.71 -1.75 -2.31
C SER A 87 -2.02 -3.19 -1.90
N GLU A 88 -3.25 -3.68 -2.04
CA GLU A 88 -3.61 -5.08 -1.73
C GLU A 88 -2.98 -6.12 -2.68
N SER A 89 -2.56 -5.71 -3.89
CA SER A 89 -1.92 -6.60 -4.86
C SER A 89 -0.40 -6.51 -4.84
N CYS A 90 0.13 -5.35 -4.44
CA CYS A 90 1.54 -5.16 -4.12
C CYS A 90 1.90 -5.67 -2.71
N THR A 91 0.93 -5.76 -1.79
CA THR A 91 1.09 -6.21 -0.41
C THR A 91 0.08 -7.30 -0.10
N ALA A 92 0.55 -8.54 0.05
CA ALA A 92 -0.31 -9.69 0.36
C ALA A 92 -0.79 -9.69 1.83
N ARG A 93 -1.57 -8.69 2.29
CA ARG A 93 -2.58 -8.84 3.36
C ARG A 93 -3.34 -7.54 3.63
N ARG A 94 -4.66 -7.72 3.77
CA ARG A 94 -5.72 -6.77 4.09
C ARG A 94 -5.45 -5.93 5.36
N ALA A 95 -5.46 -4.60 5.23
CA ALA A 95 -5.84 -3.69 6.31
C ALA A 95 -6.88 -2.68 5.79
N ARG A 96 -8.01 -2.60 6.49
CA ARG A 96 -9.11 -1.69 6.17
C ARG A 96 -8.62 -0.24 6.29
N MET A 97 -9.08 0.60 5.38
CA MET A 97 -9.21 2.07 5.47
C MET A 97 -8.75 2.66 6.82
N GLY A 98 -7.57 3.28 6.82
CA GLY A 98 -7.08 4.12 7.92
C GLY A 98 -5.80 3.62 8.57
N SER A 99 -4.69 3.57 7.86
CA SER A 99 -3.35 3.52 8.46
C SER A 99 -2.29 3.87 7.43
N ALA A 100 -1.13 4.31 7.93
CA ALA A 100 0.00 4.90 7.23
C ALA A 100 0.40 4.18 5.93
N SER A 101 0.97 4.97 4.99
CA SER A 101 1.43 4.58 3.66
C SER A 101 2.10 3.21 3.62
N GLU A 102 1.43 2.24 2.98
CA GLU A 102 2.04 1.00 2.54
C GLU A 102 2.23 1.01 1.02
N GLY A 103 3.43 0.65 0.55
CA GLY A 103 3.66 0.25 -0.85
C GLY A 103 4.16 1.29 -1.85
N GLY A 104 4.92 2.32 -1.43
CA GLY A 104 5.43 3.36 -2.35
C GLY A 104 4.34 4.31 -2.88
N LEU A 105 3.09 4.12 -2.44
CA LEU A 105 1.97 5.01 -2.67
C LEU A 105 1.91 6.06 -1.54
N PRO A 106 1.56 7.32 -1.84
CA PRO A 106 1.59 8.40 -0.85
C PRO A 106 0.59 8.13 0.29
N ALA A 107 0.99 8.43 1.53
CA ALA A 107 0.11 8.38 2.70
C ALA A 107 -1.12 9.22 2.40
N SER A 108 -2.32 8.67 2.61
CA SER A 108 -3.52 9.29 2.08
C SER A 108 -4.79 9.02 2.87
N LEU A 109 -5.74 9.93 2.70
CA LEU A 109 -7.00 9.92 3.41
C LEU A 109 -8.15 10.42 2.55
N GLN A 110 -9.30 9.77 2.71
CA GLN A 110 -10.55 10.16 2.08
C GLN A 110 -11.37 11.07 3.01
N MET A 111 -11.80 12.23 2.51
CA MET A 111 -12.73 13.13 3.20
C MET A 111 -14.04 13.28 2.44
N ARG A 112 -15.16 13.13 3.17
CA ARG A 112 -16.53 13.34 2.67
C ARG A 112 -17.22 14.56 3.26
N SER A 113 -16.63 15.19 4.29
CA SER A 113 -17.13 16.40 4.93
C SER A 113 -15.96 17.32 5.29
N PRO A 114 -16.06 18.65 5.07
CA PRO A 114 -14.98 19.58 5.37
C PRO A 114 -14.66 19.73 6.87
N SER A 115 -15.59 19.40 7.76
CA SER A 115 -15.40 19.51 9.22
C SER A 115 -14.83 18.24 9.86
N ALA A 116 -14.87 17.11 9.16
CA ALA A 116 -14.43 15.82 9.66
C ALA A 116 -12.92 15.61 9.44
N GLY A 117 -12.12 16.22 10.31
CA GLY A 117 -10.86 15.63 10.76
C GLY A 117 -9.55 16.38 10.53
N THR A 118 -9.54 17.65 10.15
CA THR A 118 -8.30 18.34 9.77
C THR A 118 -7.20 18.38 10.86
N LYS A 119 -7.55 18.32 12.15
CA LYS A 119 -6.54 18.30 13.26
C LYS A 119 -5.92 16.92 13.53
N SER A 120 -6.67 15.83 13.46
CA SER A 120 -6.15 14.47 13.70
C SER A 120 -5.51 13.85 12.46
N GLN A 121 -5.71 14.46 11.29
CA GLN A 121 -5.28 13.95 9.98
C GLN A 121 -3.91 14.50 9.55
N PHE A 122 -3.56 15.73 9.95
CA PHE A 122 -2.19 16.26 9.80
C PHE A 122 -1.19 15.55 10.70
N SER A 123 -1.60 15.08 11.88
CA SER A 123 -0.76 14.25 12.74
C SER A 123 -0.47 12.86 12.17
N LEU A 124 -1.25 12.38 11.20
CA LEU A 124 -1.08 11.08 10.55
C LEU A 124 -0.11 11.12 9.36
N CYS A 125 -0.11 12.21 8.58
CA CYS A 125 0.79 12.35 7.42
C CYS A 125 2.21 12.82 7.80
N GLY A 126 2.43 13.34 9.01
CA GLY A 126 3.75 13.67 9.55
C GLY A 126 4.48 14.83 8.84
N THR A 127 3.92 15.39 7.76
CA THR A 127 4.51 16.45 6.94
C THR A 127 3.58 17.67 6.86
N LYS A 128 4.17 18.84 6.63
CA LYS A 128 3.42 20.10 6.47
C LYS A 128 2.83 20.26 5.06
N ASP A 129 3.37 19.55 4.08
CA ASP A 129 3.03 19.72 2.67
C ASP A 129 2.10 18.59 2.21
N LEU A 130 0.85 18.94 1.93
CA LEU A 130 -0.17 18.01 1.47
C LEU A 130 -0.70 18.38 0.09
N VAL A 131 -1.37 17.43 -0.55
CA VAL A 131 -2.06 17.60 -1.82
C VAL A 131 -3.51 17.18 -1.65
N VAL A 132 -4.44 18.09 -1.96
CA VAL A 132 -5.87 17.85 -2.02
C VAL A 132 -6.27 17.53 -3.47
N LYS A 133 -6.81 16.33 -3.69
CA LYS A 133 -7.24 15.83 -5.00
C LYS A 133 -8.74 15.55 -5.02
N ALA A 134 -9.46 16.20 -5.93
CA ALA A 134 -10.87 15.95 -6.16
C ALA A 134 -11.12 14.52 -6.66
N GLN A 135 -12.05 13.80 -6.02
CA GLN A 135 -12.42 12.45 -6.43
C GLN A 135 -13.59 12.49 -7.40
N VAL A 136 -13.26 12.59 -8.68
CA VAL A 136 -14.21 12.61 -9.80
C VAL A 136 -13.76 11.56 -10.82
N LEU A 137 -14.70 10.76 -11.33
CA LEU A 137 -14.44 9.76 -12.36
C LEU A 137 -14.30 10.43 -13.74
N ALA A 138 -13.27 11.25 -13.91
CA ALA A 138 -12.87 11.85 -15.18
C ALA A 138 -11.40 12.26 -15.10
N GLY A 139 -10.69 12.17 -16.22
CA GLY A 139 -9.34 12.70 -16.38
C GLY A 139 -9.29 14.22 -16.49
N GLY A 140 -8.08 14.77 -16.50
CA GLY A 140 -7.84 16.21 -16.67
C GLY A 140 -8.23 17.08 -15.45
N ARG A 141 -8.38 16.47 -14.27
CA ARG A 141 -8.81 17.17 -13.03
C ARG A 141 -7.94 18.38 -12.70
N GLY A 142 -6.62 18.29 -12.89
CA GLY A 142 -5.68 19.40 -12.61
C GLY A 142 -5.96 20.67 -13.43
N LYS A 143 -6.49 20.54 -14.65
CA LYS A 143 -6.85 21.66 -15.55
C LYS A 143 -8.35 22.01 -15.52
N GLY A 144 -9.15 21.28 -14.74
CA GLY A 144 -10.60 21.49 -14.65
C GLY A 144 -10.97 22.77 -13.89
N THR A 145 -12.24 23.17 -13.96
CA THR A 145 -12.78 24.30 -13.19
C THR A 145 -14.00 23.85 -12.42
N PHE A 146 -14.09 24.22 -11.14
CA PHE A 146 -15.25 23.95 -10.32
C PHE A 146 -16.35 25.00 -10.49
N GLU A 147 -17.57 24.57 -10.25
CA GLU A 147 -18.71 25.42 -9.96
C GLU A 147 -18.39 26.33 -8.76
N GLY A 148 -18.42 27.65 -8.99
CA GLY A 148 -17.98 28.67 -8.03
C GLY A 148 -16.56 29.21 -8.29
N GLY A 149 -15.90 28.83 -9.39
CA GLY A 149 -14.73 29.53 -9.93
C GLY A 149 -13.37 29.01 -9.49
N LEU A 150 -13.31 28.01 -8.59
CA LEU A 150 -12.05 27.38 -8.21
C LEU A 150 -11.45 26.63 -9.41
N LYS A 151 -10.28 27.07 -9.88
CA LYS A 151 -9.54 26.39 -10.94
C LYS A 151 -8.72 25.23 -10.38
N GLY A 152 -8.69 24.10 -11.07
CA GLY A 152 -7.88 22.93 -10.75
C GLY A 152 -8.44 22.07 -9.61
N GLY A 153 -8.60 20.77 -9.90
CA GLY A 153 -8.99 19.73 -8.94
C GLY A 153 -7.84 19.05 -8.21
N VAL A 154 -6.62 19.55 -8.36
CA VAL A 154 -5.43 19.09 -7.62
C VAL A 154 -4.76 20.34 -7.07
N ARG A 155 -4.67 20.47 -5.75
CA ARG A 155 -4.13 21.66 -5.07
C ARG A 155 -3.16 21.26 -3.99
N ILE A 156 -2.04 21.97 -3.91
CA ILE A 156 -1.06 21.81 -2.85
C ILE A 156 -1.46 22.75 -1.71
N VAL A 157 -1.41 22.26 -0.48
CA VAL A 157 -1.78 22.98 0.73
C VAL A 157 -0.71 22.78 1.80
N TYR A 158 -0.49 23.81 2.62
CA TYR A 158 0.60 23.85 3.61
C TYR A 158 0.09 23.88 5.05
N SER A 159 -1.23 23.96 5.25
CA SER A 159 -1.86 23.95 6.57
C SER A 159 -3.19 23.18 6.59
N PRO A 160 -3.60 22.68 7.77
CA PRO A 160 -4.92 22.08 7.96
C PRO A 160 -6.06 23.01 7.60
N GLU A 161 -5.92 24.29 7.92
CA GLU A 161 -6.94 25.30 7.64
C GLU A 161 -7.11 25.49 6.12
N GLU A 162 -6.00 25.60 5.39
CA GLU A 162 -6.01 25.70 3.93
C GLU A 162 -6.59 24.45 3.27
N ALA A 163 -6.22 23.26 3.77
CA ALA A 163 -6.78 22.00 3.31
C ALA A 163 -8.31 21.96 3.46
N ARG A 164 -8.83 22.47 4.59
CA ARG A 164 -10.27 22.57 4.85
C ARG A 164 -10.97 23.55 3.92
N ASP A 165 -10.38 24.73 3.69
CA ASP A 165 -10.98 25.78 2.86
C ASP A 165 -11.07 25.34 1.40
N ILE A 166 -10.00 24.75 0.88
CA ILE A 166 -9.97 24.19 -0.48
C ILE A 166 -10.96 23.02 -0.60
N SER A 167 -10.99 22.11 0.37
CA SER A 167 -11.93 20.98 0.36
C SER A 167 -13.38 21.42 0.39
N SER A 168 -13.71 22.49 1.12
CA SER A 168 -15.06 23.08 1.19
C SER A 168 -15.53 23.63 -0.15
N GLN A 169 -14.59 24.10 -0.98
CA GLN A 169 -14.88 24.60 -2.33
C GLN A 169 -14.98 23.47 -3.37
N MET A 170 -14.51 22.26 -3.05
CA MET A 170 -14.57 21.09 -3.93
C MET A 170 -15.79 20.21 -3.63
N ILE A 171 -16.02 19.86 -2.36
CA ILE A 171 -17.06 18.91 -1.95
C ILE A 171 -18.46 19.49 -2.20
N GLY A 172 -19.30 18.74 -2.91
CA GLY A 172 -20.67 19.12 -3.26
C GLY A 172 -20.79 20.01 -4.50
N ARG A 173 -19.67 20.37 -5.15
CA ARG A 173 -19.63 21.21 -6.36
C ARG A 173 -19.37 20.35 -7.61
N LYS A 174 -19.83 20.80 -8.77
CA LYS A 174 -19.47 20.17 -10.06
C LYS A 174 -18.08 20.59 -10.53
N LEU A 175 -17.28 19.63 -11.00
CA LEU A 175 -16.02 19.84 -11.70
C LEU A 175 -16.24 19.69 -13.21
N TYR A 176 -15.82 20.70 -13.97
CA TYR A 176 -15.83 20.71 -15.43
C TYR A 176 -14.41 20.48 -15.96
N THR A 177 -14.23 19.43 -16.77
CA THR A 177 -12.98 19.11 -17.48
C THR A 177 -13.26 18.94 -18.98
N LYS A 178 -12.21 18.84 -19.81
CA LYS A 178 -12.35 18.53 -21.24
C LYS A 178 -13.17 17.25 -21.47
N GLN A 179 -13.06 16.26 -20.58
CA GLN A 179 -13.73 14.96 -20.71
C GLN A 179 -15.17 14.97 -20.19
N THR A 180 -15.51 15.85 -19.23
CA THR A 180 -16.89 15.93 -18.72
C THR A 180 -17.79 16.84 -19.55
N GLY A 181 -17.20 17.71 -20.37
CA GLY A 181 -17.91 18.76 -21.10
C GLY A 181 -18.71 19.67 -20.17
N GLU A 182 -19.78 20.26 -20.69
CA GLU A 182 -20.67 21.19 -19.98
C GLU A 182 -21.50 20.53 -18.87
N ALA A 183 -21.70 19.21 -18.93
CA ALA A 183 -22.46 18.49 -17.90
C ALA A 183 -21.76 18.52 -16.53
N GLY A 184 -20.41 18.52 -16.56
CA GLY A 184 -19.58 18.40 -15.36
C GLY A 184 -19.81 17.09 -14.61
N ARG A 185 -19.07 16.89 -13.52
CA ARG A 185 -19.33 15.78 -12.56
C ARG A 185 -19.24 16.29 -11.14
N ILE A 186 -20.18 15.87 -10.30
CA ILE A 186 -20.19 16.25 -8.88
C ILE A 186 -19.00 15.62 -8.14
N CYS A 187 -18.29 16.44 -7.37
CA CYS A 187 -17.23 15.99 -6.49
C CYS A 187 -17.81 15.81 -5.08
N ASN A 188 -18.10 14.58 -4.68
CA ASN A 188 -18.63 14.31 -3.34
C ASN A 188 -17.54 14.15 -2.28
N GLN A 189 -16.29 13.99 -2.71
CA GLN A 189 -15.20 13.54 -1.87
C GLN A 189 -13.87 14.10 -2.37
N VAL A 190 -12.94 14.32 -1.44
CA VAL A 190 -11.57 14.68 -1.75
C VAL A 190 -10.62 13.66 -1.14
N PHE A 191 -9.46 13.53 -1.75
CA PHE A 191 -8.37 12.67 -1.32
C PHE A 191 -7.20 13.56 -0.95
N ILE A 192 -6.83 13.53 0.33
CA ILE A 192 -5.69 14.29 0.84
C ILE A 192 -4.53 13.32 0.97
N CYS A 193 -3.41 13.63 0.33
CA CYS A 193 -2.22 12.81 0.41
C CYS A 193 -0.97 13.65 0.69
N GLU A 194 0.06 13.00 1.21
CA GLU A 194 1.40 13.58 1.31
C GLU A 194 1.86 14.11 -0.06
N ARG A 195 2.49 15.30 -0.07
CA ARG A 195 3.16 15.80 -1.27
C ARG A 195 4.47 15.03 -1.47
N ARG A 196 4.61 14.41 -2.65
CA ARG A 196 5.87 13.84 -3.12
C ARG A 196 6.57 14.79 -4.09
N TYR A 197 7.89 14.74 -4.10
CA TYR A 197 8.76 15.59 -4.91
C TYR A 197 9.46 14.73 -5.97
N PRO A 198 8.79 14.43 -7.10
CA PRO A 198 9.34 13.54 -8.12
C PRO A 198 10.54 14.20 -8.83
N ARG A 199 11.58 13.41 -9.13
CA ARG A 199 12.70 13.85 -9.99
C ARG A 199 12.34 13.72 -11.46
N ARG A 200 11.66 12.63 -11.79
CA ARG A 200 11.23 12.28 -13.15
C ARG A 200 9.85 11.66 -13.10
N GLU A 201 9.06 11.99 -14.10
CA GLU A 201 7.69 11.51 -14.28
C GLU A 201 7.61 10.74 -15.59
N TYR A 202 7.09 9.53 -15.52
CA TYR A 202 6.90 8.62 -16.64
C TYR A 202 5.41 8.31 -16.81
N TYR A 203 5.01 7.89 -18.00
CA TYR A 203 3.67 7.35 -18.25
C TYR A 203 3.76 5.84 -18.37
N PHE A 204 2.89 5.10 -17.68
CA PHE A 204 2.79 3.65 -17.84
C PHE A 204 1.33 3.20 -17.85
N ALA A 205 0.96 2.38 -18.82
CA ALA A 205 -0.36 1.76 -18.89
C ALA A 205 -0.30 0.32 -19.40
N ILE A 206 -1.32 -0.45 -19.07
CA ILE A 206 -1.58 -1.79 -19.58
C ILE A 206 -2.99 -1.79 -20.11
N THR A 207 -3.21 -2.18 -21.37
CA THR A 207 -4.54 -2.20 -21.96
C THR A 207 -4.67 -3.37 -22.93
N MET A 208 -5.91 -3.83 -23.15
CA MET A 208 -6.19 -4.78 -24.23
C MET A 208 -6.27 -4.04 -25.57
N GLU A 209 -5.23 -4.15 -26.40
CA GLU A 209 -5.20 -3.49 -27.70
C GLU A 209 -5.68 -4.45 -28.80
N ARG A 210 -6.70 -4.02 -29.56
CA ARG A 210 -7.32 -4.84 -30.62
C ARG A 210 -6.35 -5.15 -31.75
N SER A 211 -5.42 -4.25 -32.06
CA SER A 211 -4.42 -4.46 -33.11
C SER A 211 -3.52 -5.66 -32.82
N TYR A 212 -3.22 -5.91 -31.54
CA TYR A 212 -2.37 -7.00 -31.08
C TYR A 212 -3.16 -8.22 -30.60
N GLN A 213 -4.49 -8.12 -30.53
CA GLN A 213 -5.38 -9.17 -30.02
C GLN A 213 -4.99 -9.66 -28.61
N GLY A 214 -4.46 -8.76 -27.78
CA GLY A 214 -3.91 -9.12 -26.47
C GLY A 214 -3.54 -7.92 -25.61
N PRO A 215 -3.02 -8.17 -24.40
CA PRO A 215 -2.53 -7.13 -23.51
C PRO A 215 -1.27 -6.47 -24.07
N VAL A 216 -1.18 -5.14 -23.94
CA VAL A 216 -0.03 -4.34 -24.37
C VAL A 216 0.39 -3.44 -23.22
N LEU A 217 1.70 -3.45 -22.93
CA LEU A 217 2.33 -2.45 -22.07
C LEU A 217 2.59 -1.20 -22.90
N ILE A 218 2.18 -0.05 -22.40
CA ILE A 218 2.38 1.26 -23.01
C ILE A 218 3.21 2.09 -22.05
N GLY A 219 4.37 2.56 -22.48
CA GLY A 219 5.28 3.38 -21.69
C GLY A 219 5.62 4.70 -22.38
N SER A 220 5.88 5.75 -21.62
CA SER A 220 6.51 6.97 -22.16
C SER A 220 7.40 7.66 -21.12
N SER A 221 8.44 8.32 -21.60
CA SER A 221 9.28 9.23 -20.80
C SER A 221 8.57 10.55 -20.46
N GLN A 222 7.43 10.83 -21.10
CA GLN A 222 6.63 12.05 -20.86
C GLN A 222 5.46 11.75 -19.91
N GLY A 223 5.74 11.63 -18.61
CA GLY A 223 4.71 11.52 -17.58
C GLY A 223 4.08 12.86 -17.19
N GLY A 224 2.96 12.81 -16.47
CA GLY A 224 2.29 13.97 -15.87
C GLY A 224 1.44 14.80 -16.84
N VAL A 225 1.44 14.43 -18.12
CA VAL A 225 0.69 15.09 -19.21
C VAL A 225 -0.37 14.14 -19.79
N ASN A 226 -1.30 14.67 -20.60
CA ASN A 226 -2.27 13.80 -21.29
C ASN A 226 -1.55 12.98 -22.35
N ILE A 227 -1.76 11.66 -22.35
CA ILE A 227 -1.08 10.78 -23.30
C ILE A 227 -1.57 10.97 -24.73
N GLU A 228 -2.81 11.44 -24.91
CA GLU A 228 -3.37 11.71 -26.24
C GLU A 228 -2.67 12.87 -26.94
N ASP A 229 -2.27 13.89 -26.15
CA ASP A 229 -1.51 15.03 -26.65
C ASP A 229 -0.09 14.54 -27.07
N VAL A 230 0.55 13.71 -26.24
CA VAL A 230 1.87 13.11 -26.54
C VAL A 230 1.80 12.21 -27.78
N ALA A 231 0.74 11.42 -27.94
CA ALA A 231 0.55 10.55 -29.10
C ALA A 231 0.37 11.34 -30.41
N ALA A 232 -0.14 12.57 -30.34
CA ALA A 232 -0.32 13.44 -31.50
C ALA A 232 0.95 14.23 -31.84
N GLU A 233 1.68 14.71 -30.82
CA GLU A 233 2.85 15.59 -30.99
C GLU A 233 4.17 14.82 -31.12
N SER A 234 4.36 13.75 -30.35
CA SER A 234 5.59 12.97 -30.24
C SER A 234 5.30 11.46 -30.12
N PRO A 235 4.74 10.82 -31.18
CA PRO A 235 4.41 9.40 -31.16
C PRO A 235 5.62 8.49 -30.89
N GLU A 236 6.84 8.94 -31.23
CA GLU A 236 8.10 8.24 -30.96
C GLU A 236 8.45 8.15 -29.48
N ALA A 237 7.85 8.99 -28.63
CA ALA A 237 8.04 8.92 -27.18
C ALA A 237 7.21 7.80 -26.53
N ILE A 238 6.35 7.11 -27.30
CA ILE A 238 5.48 6.05 -26.81
C ILE A 238 6.07 4.68 -27.20
N VAL A 239 6.38 3.91 -26.17
CA VAL A 239 6.85 2.53 -26.27
C VAL A 239 5.65 1.61 -26.11
N LYS A 240 5.53 0.60 -26.99
CA LYS A 240 4.50 -0.43 -26.91
C LYS A 240 5.14 -1.82 -26.94
N GLU A 241 4.85 -2.62 -25.93
CA GLU A 241 5.32 -4.01 -25.83
C GLU A 241 4.11 -4.95 -25.68
N PRO A 242 3.78 -5.75 -26.71
CA PRO A 242 2.70 -6.73 -26.62
C PRO A 242 3.09 -7.91 -25.73
N ILE A 243 2.14 -8.39 -24.94
CA ILE A 243 2.31 -9.51 -24.03
C ILE A 243 1.44 -10.67 -24.50
N ASP A 244 2.03 -11.87 -24.55
CA ASP A 244 1.28 -13.09 -24.80
C ASP A 244 0.43 -13.42 -23.57
N ILE A 245 -0.88 -13.58 -23.77
CA ILE A 245 -1.83 -13.79 -22.67
C ILE A 245 -1.70 -15.19 -22.04
N VAL A 246 -1.16 -16.16 -22.77
CA VAL A 246 -0.99 -17.55 -22.32
C VAL A 246 0.32 -17.70 -21.55
N GLU A 247 1.42 -17.15 -22.08
CA GLU A 247 2.72 -17.19 -21.42
C GLU A 247 2.84 -16.18 -20.28
N GLY A 248 2.11 -15.06 -20.37
CA GLY A 248 2.17 -13.96 -19.43
C GLY A 248 3.38 -13.04 -19.65
N ILE A 249 3.48 -12.00 -18.79
CA ILE A 249 4.58 -11.04 -18.86
C ILE A 249 5.92 -11.69 -18.49
N LYS A 250 6.94 -11.47 -19.33
CA LYS A 250 8.30 -11.88 -19.04
C LYS A 250 9.10 -10.72 -18.45
N MET A 251 10.02 -11.03 -17.52
CA MET A 251 10.83 -10.00 -16.88
C MET A 251 11.69 -9.25 -17.89
N GLU A 252 12.19 -9.92 -18.93
CA GLU A 252 13.00 -9.30 -19.99
C GLU A 252 12.21 -8.25 -20.78
N GLN A 253 10.89 -8.45 -20.98
CA GLN A 253 10.01 -7.50 -21.63
C GLN A 253 9.80 -6.26 -20.75
N ALA A 254 9.52 -6.47 -19.46
CA ALA A 254 9.36 -5.38 -18.49
C ALA A 254 10.66 -4.54 -18.37
N VAL A 255 11.83 -5.19 -18.35
CA VAL A 255 13.14 -4.52 -18.34
C VAL A 255 13.37 -3.73 -19.62
N ARG A 256 12.95 -4.24 -20.78
CA ARG A 256 13.07 -3.51 -22.06
C ARG A 256 12.23 -2.24 -22.04
N VAL A 257 10.96 -2.35 -21.65
CA VAL A 257 10.05 -1.20 -21.54
C VAL A 257 10.61 -0.15 -20.56
N ALA A 258 11.09 -0.57 -19.39
CA ALA A 258 11.69 0.35 -18.42
C ALA A 258 12.94 1.08 -18.98
N LYS A 259 13.80 0.39 -19.74
CA LYS A 259 14.96 1.02 -20.39
C LYS A 259 14.54 2.03 -21.45
N GLU A 260 13.60 1.66 -22.32
CA GLU A 260 13.13 2.54 -23.39
C GLU A 260 12.35 3.76 -22.87
N MET A 261 11.65 3.61 -21.74
CA MET A 261 11.05 4.74 -21.01
C MET A 261 12.09 5.70 -20.44
N GLY A 262 13.37 5.31 -20.37
CA GLY A 262 14.45 6.17 -19.88
C GLY A 262 14.64 6.12 -18.37
N PHE A 263 14.29 5.01 -17.71
CA PHE A 263 14.68 4.80 -16.31
C PHE A 263 16.21 4.68 -16.20
N PRO A 264 16.84 5.26 -15.15
CA PRO A 264 18.25 5.04 -14.87
C PRO A 264 18.55 3.55 -14.67
N ALA A 265 19.73 3.09 -15.10
CA ALA A 265 20.09 1.66 -15.05
C ALA A 265 19.94 1.02 -13.66
N ALA A 266 20.14 1.80 -12.59
CA ALA A 266 19.95 1.36 -11.21
C ALA A 266 18.49 1.06 -10.84
N LEU A 267 17.52 1.69 -11.52
CA LEU A 267 16.08 1.60 -11.22
C LEU A 267 15.30 0.76 -12.22
N VAL A 268 15.91 0.38 -13.34
CA VAL A 268 15.28 -0.40 -14.41
C VAL A 268 14.67 -1.70 -13.91
N ASN A 269 15.44 -2.47 -13.12
CA ASN A 269 14.96 -3.78 -12.64
C ASN A 269 13.72 -3.64 -11.77
N GLU A 270 13.62 -2.55 -11.03
CA GLU A 270 12.49 -2.38 -10.14
C GLU A 270 11.27 -1.76 -10.80
N ALA A 271 11.48 -0.80 -11.70
CA ALA A 271 10.42 -0.38 -12.59
C ALA A 271 9.82 -1.61 -13.27
N ALA A 272 10.66 -2.53 -13.76
CA ALA A 272 10.22 -3.79 -14.35
C ALA A 272 9.45 -4.69 -13.37
N GLU A 273 9.94 -4.89 -12.14
CA GLU A 273 9.20 -5.64 -11.10
C GLU A 273 7.82 -5.05 -10.81
N ASN A 274 7.71 -3.72 -10.76
CA ASN A 274 6.42 -3.05 -10.56
C ASN A 274 5.50 -3.22 -11.78
N MET A 275 6.03 -3.15 -13.00
CA MET A 275 5.26 -3.44 -14.22
C MET A 275 4.70 -4.88 -14.22
N VAL A 276 5.50 -5.86 -13.77
CA VAL A 276 5.05 -7.26 -13.60
C VAL A 276 3.92 -7.37 -12.56
N LYS A 277 4.05 -6.71 -11.41
CA LYS A 277 2.99 -6.68 -10.39
C LYS A 277 1.70 -6.06 -10.93
N LEU A 278 1.82 -4.98 -11.71
CA LEU A 278 0.67 -4.30 -12.33
C LEU A 278 0.01 -5.15 -13.41
N TYR A 279 0.79 -5.91 -14.19
CA TYR A 279 0.24 -6.89 -15.14
C TYR A 279 -0.54 -7.98 -14.41
N ASN A 280 0.01 -8.52 -13.32
CA ASN A 280 -0.68 -9.53 -12.51
C ASN A 280 -1.97 -8.97 -11.91
N LEU A 281 -1.99 -7.70 -11.47
CA LEU A 281 -3.19 -7.00 -11.03
C LEU A 281 -4.22 -6.88 -12.17
N PHE A 282 -3.76 -6.47 -13.35
CA PHE A 282 -4.58 -6.31 -14.55
C PHE A 282 -5.32 -7.61 -14.91
N ILE A 283 -4.60 -8.74 -14.91
CA ILE A 283 -5.21 -10.06 -15.15
C ILE A 283 -6.11 -10.50 -13.98
N LYS A 284 -5.64 -10.35 -12.73
CA LYS A 284 -6.37 -10.80 -11.53
C LYS A 284 -7.75 -10.17 -11.39
N TYR A 285 -7.90 -8.90 -11.74
CA TYR A 285 -9.18 -8.18 -11.62
C TYR A 285 -9.92 -8.02 -12.94
N ASP A 286 -9.51 -8.73 -14.00
CA ASP A 286 -10.09 -8.63 -15.34
C ASP A 286 -10.19 -7.16 -15.83
N ALA A 287 -9.16 -6.37 -15.53
CA ALA A 287 -9.13 -4.96 -15.88
C ALA A 287 -9.09 -4.80 -17.40
N SER A 288 -9.86 -3.85 -17.94
CA SER A 288 -9.72 -3.47 -19.36
C SER A 288 -8.50 -2.60 -19.60
N MET A 289 -8.12 -1.81 -18.60
CA MET A 289 -6.99 -0.90 -18.62
C MET A 289 -6.52 -0.61 -17.20
N VAL A 290 -5.21 -0.59 -16.99
CA VAL A 290 -4.54 -0.06 -15.80
C VAL A 290 -3.65 1.07 -16.28
N GLU A 291 -3.84 2.28 -15.77
CA GLU A 291 -3.08 3.46 -16.18
C GLU A 291 -2.47 4.11 -14.92
N ILE A 292 -1.16 4.36 -14.97
CA ILE A 292 -0.40 5.10 -13.97
C ILE A 292 0.22 6.32 -14.65
N ASN A 293 -0.31 7.48 -14.29
CA ASN A 293 0.16 8.76 -14.81
C ASN A 293 0.18 9.84 -13.70
N PRO A 294 1.37 10.23 -13.19
CA PRO A 294 2.70 9.72 -13.52
C PRO A 294 3.12 8.49 -12.69
N MET A 295 3.93 7.62 -13.29
CA MET A 295 4.85 6.71 -12.58
C MET A 295 6.13 7.49 -12.28
N VAL A 296 6.60 7.52 -11.03
CA VAL A 296 7.60 8.51 -10.59
C VAL A 296 8.88 7.89 -10.05
N GLU A 297 10.00 8.57 -10.30
CA GLU A 297 11.25 8.42 -9.55
C GLU A 297 11.28 9.44 -8.40
N ASP A 298 11.37 8.99 -7.15
CA ASP A 298 11.46 9.88 -5.98
C ASP A 298 12.87 10.50 -5.85
N ALA A 299 12.98 11.67 -5.21
CA ALA A 299 14.21 12.43 -4.95
C ALA A 299 15.33 11.60 -4.29
N SER A 300 14.96 10.55 -3.58
CA SER A 300 15.85 9.61 -2.89
C SER A 300 16.54 8.59 -3.81
N GLY A 301 16.22 8.56 -5.12
CA GLY A 301 16.81 7.59 -6.05
C GLY A 301 16.44 6.14 -5.71
N ILE A 302 15.30 5.94 -5.07
CA ILE A 302 14.78 4.64 -4.64
C ILE A 302 13.56 4.33 -5.49
N VAL A 303 13.61 3.18 -6.12
CA VAL A 303 12.55 2.22 -5.96
C VAL A 303 13.25 1.17 -4.99
N ASN A 304 12.54 0.46 -4.08
CA ASN A 304 12.98 -0.56 -3.09
C ASN A 304 13.75 -0.02 -1.85
N GLY A 305 13.07 0.15 -0.71
CA GLY A 305 13.22 -0.77 0.42
C GLY A 305 12.11 -0.69 1.48
N ALA A 306 10.96 -0.06 1.18
CA ALA A 306 9.84 0.07 2.11
C ALA A 306 9.17 -1.27 2.47
N GLY A 307 9.16 -2.24 1.55
CA GLY A 307 8.51 -3.54 1.74
C GLY A 307 9.07 -4.34 2.92
N LEU A 308 10.40 -4.38 3.04
CA LEU A 308 11.07 -5.11 4.13
C LEU A 308 10.87 -4.39 5.47
N ALA A 309 10.92 -3.06 5.48
CA ALA A 309 10.64 -2.27 6.68
C ALA A 309 9.19 -2.46 7.16
N MET A 310 8.21 -2.50 6.25
CA MET A 310 6.80 -2.81 6.58
C MET A 310 6.63 -4.24 7.10
N ALA A 311 7.20 -5.23 6.41
CA ALA A 311 7.16 -6.62 6.87
C ALA A 311 7.79 -6.80 8.26
N THR A 312 8.82 -6.01 8.57
CA THR A 312 9.46 -5.99 9.90
C THR A 312 8.53 -5.41 10.96
N MET A 313 7.78 -4.34 10.65
CA MET A 313 6.76 -3.81 11.56
C MET A 313 5.62 -4.80 11.79
N ASP A 314 5.15 -5.45 10.72
CA ASP A 314 4.06 -6.42 10.78
C ASP A 314 4.42 -7.64 11.61
N ILE A 315 5.63 -8.18 11.44
CA ILE A 315 6.08 -9.35 12.21
C ILE A 315 6.33 -9.01 13.67
N ILE A 316 6.82 -7.81 13.98
CA ILE A 316 6.88 -7.31 15.38
C ILE A 316 5.47 -7.27 15.96
N LYS A 317 4.50 -6.75 15.19
CA LYS A 317 3.10 -6.66 15.64
C LYS A 317 2.47 -8.03 15.82
N LEU A 318 2.77 -8.99 14.94
CA LEU A 318 2.31 -10.37 14.98
C LEU A 318 2.76 -11.09 16.26
N HIS A 319 3.97 -10.80 16.74
CA HIS A 319 4.52 -11.35 17.99
C HIS A 319 4.12 -10.56 19.25
N GLY A 320 3.19 -9.60 19.14
CA GLY A 320 2.65 -8.84 20.28
C GLY A 320 3.37 -7.53 20.59
N GLY A 321 4.42 -7.19 19.84
CA GLY A 321 5.11 -5.90 19.97
C GLY A 321 4.34 -4.73 19.37
N THR A 322 4.84 -3.52 19.59
CA THR A 322 4.36 -2.31 18.90
C THR A 322 5.54 -1.59 18.28
N PRO A 323 5.65 -1.54 16.93
CA PRO A 323 6.73 -0.83 16.27
C PRO A 323 6.64 0.67 16.59
N ALA A 324 7.76 1.29 16.99
CA ALA A 324 7.81 2.69 17.38
C ALA A 324 7.87 3.65 16.17
N ASN A 325 8.52 3.20 15.11
CA ASN A 325 8.74 4.00 13.91
C ASN A 325 8.87 3.11 12.67
N PHE A 326 8.68 3.73 11.52
CA PHE A 326 9.10 3.22 10.23
C PHE A 326 10.39 3.95 9.84
N LEU A 327 11.46 3.20 9.56
CA LEU A 327 12.72 3.78 9.08
C LEU A 327 13.37 2.83 8.09
N ASP A 328 13.61 3.34 6.89
CA ASP A 328 14.32 2.66 5.82
C ASP A 328 15.65 3.38 5.57
N VAL A 329 16.77 2.65 5.65
CA VAL A 329 18.12 3.17 5.38
C VAL A 329 18.51 3.02 3.91
N GLY A 330 17.68 2.36 3.09
CA GLY A 330 17.89 2.10 1.68
C GLY A 330 18.88 0.96 1.40
N GLY A 331 18.88 0.46 0.16
CA GLY A 331 19.72 -0.68 -0.27
C GLY A 331 21.24 -0.39 -0.36
N GLY A 332 21.64 0.87 -0.24
CA GLY A 332 23.04 1.33 -0.27
C GLY A 332 23.52 1.91 1.07
N ALA A 333 22.97 1.43 2.19
CA ALA A 333 23.22 1.99 3.51
C ALA A 333 24.72 2.03 3.86
N THR A 334 25.25 3.24 3.99
CA THR A 334 26.60 3.52 4.49
C THR A 334 26.64 3.48 6.02
N ALA A 335 27.82 3.28 6.60
CA ALA A 335 28.00 3.34 8.06
C ALA A 335 27.49 4.67 8.65
N HIS A 336 27.68 5.79 7.95
CA HIS A 336 27.17 7.09 8.39
C HIS A 336 25.63 7.12 8.44
N GLN A 337 24.95 6.60 7.42
CA GLN A 337 23.48 6.56 7.39
C GLN A 337 22.92 5.67 8.51
N VAL A 338 23.58 4.56 8.80
CA VAL A 338 23.24 3.70 9.95
C VAL A 338 23.37 4.49 11.26
N THR A 339 24.46 5.24 11.46
CA THR A 339 24.64 6.07 12.66
C THR A 339 23.57 7.13 12.82
N GLU A 340 23.20 7.85 11.76
CA GLU A 340 22.12 8.85 11.80
C GLU A 340 20.75 8.20 12.09
N ALA A 341 20.50 7.01 11.55
CA ALA A 341 19.30 6.25 11.87
C ALA A 341 19.23 5.91 13.38
N PHE A 342 20.34 5.47 13.98
CA PHE A 342 20.41 5.22 15.43
C PHE A 342 20.19 6.50 16.25
N LYS A 343 20.71 7.66 15.82
CA LYS A 343 20.44 8.95 16.48
C LYS A 343 18.95 9.31 16.45
N LEU A 344 18.30 9.13 15.31
CA LEU A 344 16.86 9.40 15.16
C LEU A 344 16.02 8.47 16.04
N ILE A 345 16.28 7.17 16.00
CA ILE A 345 15.53 6.19 16.79
C ILE A 345 15.71 6.44 18.29
N THR A 346 16.93 6.72 18.73
CA THR A 346 17.24 6.87 20.16
C THR A 346 16.83 8.24 20.73
N SER A 347 16.46 9.20 19.86
CA SER A 347 15.85 10.46 20.28
C SER A 347 14.45 10.27 20.90
N ASP A 348 13.75 9.19 20.56
CA ASP A 348 12.47 8.84 21.18
C ASP A 348 12.66 8.00 22.45
N ARG A 349 12.32 8.59 23.60
CA ARG A 349 12.41 7.94 24.92
C ARG A 349 11.47 6.74 25.09
N LYS A 350 10.48 6.57 24.20
CA LYS A 350 9.56 5.43 24.20
C LYS A 350 10.19 4.16 23.64
N VAL A 351 11.29 4.27 22.90
CA VAL A 351 11.98 3.11 22.32
C VAL A 351 12.66 2.31 23.44
N GLN A 352 12.35 1.02 23.50
CA GLN A 352 12.84 0.11 24.55
C GLN A 352 13.78 -0.97 24.01
N ALA A 353 13.71 -1.26 22.71
CA ALA A 353 14.56 -2.20 22.00
C ALA A 353 14.64 -1.78 20.52
N ILE A 354 15.72 -2.14 19.83
CA ILE A 354 15.89 -1.87 18.40
C ILE A 354 16.02 -3.20 17.66
N LEU A 355 15.26 -3.37 16.57
CA LEU A 355 15.49 -4.42 15.58
C LEU A 355 16.06 -3.81 14.31
N VAL A 356 17.28 -4.21 13.95
CA VAL A 356 17.92 -3.89 12.67
C VAL A 356 17.77 -5.09 11.75
N ASN A 357 16.91 -4.99 10.74
CA ASN A 357 16.74 -6.04 9.72
C ASN A 357 17.25 -5.53 8.38
N ILE A 358 18.40 -6.04 7.93
CA ILE A 358 19.02 -5.62 6.67
C ILE A 358 19.22 -6.83 5.76
N PHE A 359 18.65 -6.73 4.55
CA PHE A 359 18.97 -7.60 3.44
C PHE A 359 19.95 -6.88 2.53
N GLY A 360 21.22 -7.27 2.62
CA GLY A 360 22.36 -6.58 2.02
C GLY A 360 22.31 -6.51 0.50
N GLY A 361 21.73 -7.50 -0.20
CA GLY A 361 21.71 -7.51 -1.67
C GLY A 361 23.13 -7.35 -2.25
N ILE A 362 23.46 -6.15 -2.73
CA ILE A 362 24.79 -5.75 -3.24
C ILE A 362 25.81 -5.36 -2.14
N MET A 363 25.35 -5.17 -0.91
CA MET A 363 26.15 -4.75 0.24
C MET A 363 26.72 -5.91 1.05
N ARG A 364 27.85 -5.60 1.68
CA ARG A 364 28.67 -6.51 2.47
C ARG A 364 28.29 -6.43 3.94
N CYS A 365 27.81 -7.53 4.52
CA CYS A 365 27.26 -7.54 5.88
C CYS A 365 28.31 -7.21 6.94
N ASP A 366 29.59 -7.52 6.70
CA ASP A 366 30.69 -7.18 7.60
C ASP A 366 30.89 -5.67 7.75
N VAL A 367 30.77 -4.90 6.66
CA VAL A 367 30.85 -3.43 6.69
C VAL A 367 29.66 -2.83 7.44
N ILE A 368 28.47 -3.40 7.24
CA ILE A 368 27.25 -2.96 7.91
C ILE A 368 27.34 -3.24 9.42
N ALA A 369 27.79 -4.43 9.81
CA ALA A 369 28.00 -4.78 11.21
C ALA A 369 29.00 -3.85 11.89
N GLN A 370 30.10 -3.48 11.22
CA GLN A 370 31.03 -2.46 11.73
C GLN A 370 30.34 -1.11 11.95
N GLY A 371 29.52 -0.66 10.99
CA GLY A 371 28.74 0.57 11.12
C GLY A 371 27.79 0.55 12.33
N ILE A 372 27.11 -0.58 12.56
CA ILE A 372 26.24 -0.77 13.73
C ILE A 372 27.07 -0.70 15.03
N ILE A 373 28.17 -1.45 15.12
CA ILE A 373 29.05 -1.48 16.31
C ILE A 373 29.57 -0.07 16.63
N MET A 374 30.01 0.67 15.61
CA MET A 374 30.46 2.05 15.77
C MET A 374 29.35 2.96 16.28
N ALA A 375 28.16 2.91 15.67
CA ALA A 375 27.02 3.72 16.08
C ALA A 375 26.61 3.44 17.54
N VAL A 376 26.56 2.17 17.93
CA VAL A 376 26.19 1.76 19.29
C VAL A 376 27.21 2.24 20.32
N ARG A 377 28.51 2.17 19.98
CA ARG A 377 29.59 2.65 20.86
C ARG A 377 29.58 4.17 20.98
N ASP A 378 29.49 4.88 19.86
CA ASP A 378 29.62 6.34 19.83
C ASP A 378 28.42 7.05 20.46
N LEU A 379 27.24 6.43 20.42
CA LEU A 379 26.02 6.96 21.04
C LEU A 379 25.79 6.41 22.47
N ASP A 380 26.68 5.56 22.98
CA ASP A 380 26.59 4.88 24.28
C ASP A 380 25.22 4.22 24.56
N LEU A 381 24.70 3.47 23.59
CA LEU A 381 23.34 2.94 23.66
C LEU A 381 23.21 1.83 24.71
N LYS A 382 22.23 1.98 25.60
CA LYS A 382 21.95 1.03 26.69
C LYS A 382 20.78 0.08 26.42
N ILE A 383 19.94 0.40 25.44
CA ILE A 383 18.80 -0.44 25.04
C ILE A 383 19.28 -1.67 24.25
N PRO A 384 18.62 -2.82 24.39
CA PRO A 384 18.97 -4.03 23.66
C PRO A 384 18.76 -3.87 22.14
N ILE A 385 19.68 -4.43 21.36
CA ILE A 385 19.66 -4.37 19.90
C ILE A 385 19.66 -5.79 19.35
N VAL A 386 18.68 -6.10 18.52
CA VAL A 386 18.62 -7.34 17.75
C VAL A 386 18.95 -7.00 16.30
N VAL A 387 19.83 -7.77 15.68
CA VAL A 387 20.28 -7.55 14.31
C VAL A 387 20.06 -8.82 13.52
N ARG A 388 19.42 -8.69 12.37
CA ARG A 388 19.29 -9.75 11.37
C ARG A 388 19.90 -9.25 10.07
N LEU A 389 21.02 -9.86 9.68
CA LEU A 389 21.73 -9.55 8.43
C LEU A 389 21.61 -10.73 7.48
N GLN A 390 21.29 -10.45 6.21
CA GLN A 390 21.35 -11.42 5.12
C GLN A 390 22.11 -10.82 3.95
N GLY A 391 22.94 -11.62 3.28
CA GLY A 391 23.74 -11.14 2.15
C GLY A 391 25.14 -11.75 2.13
N THR A 392 26.10 -11.00 1.61
CA THR A 392 27.49 -11.46 1.51
C THR A 392 28.23 -11.29 2.84
N ARG A 393 29.08 -12.26 3.21
CA ARG A 393 29.92 -12.24 4.42
C ARG A 393 29.13 -12.10 5.74
N VAL A 394 27.97 -12.75 5.82
CA VAL A 394 27.12 -12.75 7.02
C VAL A 394 27.81 -13.41 8.21
N ASP A 395 28.55 -14.50 8.00
CA ASP A 395 29.24 -15.20 9.10
C ASP A 395 30.32 -14.32 9.74
N ASP A 396 31.10 -13.59 8.91
CA ASP A 396 32.05 -12.60 9.41
C ASP A 396 31.35 -11.49 10.20
N ALA A 397 30.19 -11.03 9.73
CA ALA A 397 29.40 -10.01 10.40
C ALA A 397 28.90 -10.47 11.77
N LYS A 398 28.44 -11.71 11.88
CA LYS A 398 28.04 -12.32 13.16
C LYS A 398 29.23 -12.46 14.10
N ALA A 399 30.38 -12.92 13.60
CA ALA A 399 31.60 -13.03 14.38
C ALA A 399 32.08 -11.66 14.90
N LEU A 400 31.97 -10.60 14.08
CA LEU A 400 32.27 -9.22 14.49
C LEU A 400 31.33 -8.73 15.60
N ILE A 401 30.04 -9.02 15.51
CA ILE A 401 29.03 -8.66 16.52
C ILE A 401 29.30 -9.42 17.82
N ALA A 402 29.52 -10.74 17.76
CA ALA A 402 29.76 -11.59 18.92
C ALA A 402 31.08 -11.26 19.65
N ALA A 403 32.11 -10.83 18.92
CA ALA A 403 33.36 -10.36 19.51
C ALA A 403 33.25 -8.98 20.17
N SER A 404 32.17 -8.22 19.92
CA SER A 404 31.98 -6.90 20.52
C SER A 404 31.47 -7.04 21.96
N PRO A 405 31.91 -6.19 22.90
CA PRO A 405 31.38 -6.19 24.27
C PRO A 405 29.98 -5.55 24.37
N LEU A 406 29.33 -5.28 23.22
CA LEU A 406 28.09 -4.53 23.12
C LEU A 406 26.89 -5.48 23.17
N LYS A 407 25.76 -4.98 23.67
CA LYS A 407 24.52 -5.76 23.85
C LYS A 407 23.76 -5.92 22.52
N ILE A 408 24.40 -6.53 21.54
CA ILE A 408 23.88 -6.75 20.19
C ILE A 408 23.68 -8.25 19.98
N LEU A 409 22.44 -8.67 19.74
CA LEU A 409 22.09 -10.06 19.45
C LEU A 409 21.96 -10.24 17.93
N ALA A 410 22.73 -11.15 17.35
CA ALA A 410 22.59 -11.51 15.95
C ALA A 410 21.59 -12.68 15.78
N CYS A 411 20.66 -12.56 14.83
CA CYS A 411 19.70 -13.60 14.47
C CYS A 411 19.76 -13.88 12.96
N ASP A 412 19.35 -15.10 12.58
CA ASP A 412 19.42 -15.55 11.19
C ASP A 412 18.08 -15.32 10.49
N ASP A 413 17.02 -15.69 11.19
CA ASP A 413 15.66 -15.64 10.71
C ASP A 413 14.90 -14.40 11.21
N LEU A 414 13.97 -13.93 10.38
CA LEU A 414 13.18 -12.74 10.70
C LEU A 414 12.14 -13.00 11.80
N ASP A 415 11.55 -14.20 11.85
CA ASP A 415 10.58 -14.60 12.88
C ASP A 415 11.26 -14.72 14.25
N GLU A 416 12.47 -15.30 14.27
CA GLU A 416 13.30 -15.33 15.48
C GLU A 416 13.67 -13.93 15.95
N ALA A 417 14.21 -13.08 15.06
CA ALA A 417 14.59 -11.72 15.40
C ALA A 417 13.42 -10.90 15.96
N ALA A 418 12.22 -11.07 15.38
CA ALA A 418 11.00 -10.43 15.84
C ALA A 418 10.57 -10.92 17.23
N LYS A 419 10.56 -12.23 17.48
CA LYS A 419 10.28 -12.78 18.82
C LYS A 419 11.26 -12.27 19.86
N MET A 420 12.54 -12.19 19.50
CA MET A 420 13.60 -11.75 20.41
C MET A 420 13.48 -10.27 20.75
N VAL A 421 13.27 -9.39 19.77
CA VAL A 421 13.13 -7.95 20.05
C VAL A 421 11.90 -7.65 20.91
N VAL A 422 10.77 -8.36 20.69
CA VAL A 422 9.57 -8.19 21.51
C VAL A 422 9.81 -8.62 22.95
N LYS A 423 10.36 -9.82 23.17
CA LYS A 423 10.69 -10.30 24.51
C LYS A 423 11.64 -9.37 25.25
N LEU A 424 12.68 -8.88 24.57
CA LEU A 424 13.64 -7.94 25.18
C LEU A 424 12.95 -6.61 25.54
N SER A 425 12.05 -6.10 24.69
CA SER A 425 11.27 -4.89 25.00
C SER A 425 10.35 -5.07 26.21
N GLU A 426 9.69 -6.23 26.35
CA GLU A 426 8.84 -6.55 27.49
C GLU A 426 9.64 -6.62 28.79
N ILE A 427 10.83 -7.25 28.76
CA ILE A 427 11.72 -7.30 29.92
C ILE A 427 12.15 -5.89 30.33
N VAL A 428 12.48 -5.02 29.37
CA VAL A 428 12.81 -3.60 29.63
C VAL A 428 11.60 -2.85 30.20
N SER A 429 10.39 -3.09 29.70
CA SER A 429 9.15 -2.52 30.26
C SER A 429 8.94 -2.93 31.71
N LEU A 430 9.00 -4.23 32.01
CA LEU A 430 8.80 -4.77 33.35
C LEU A 430 9.87 -4.24 34.34
N ALA A 431 11.12 -4.14 33.89
CA ALA A 431 12.20 -3.57 34.69
C ALA A 431 11.96 -2.08 35.02
N LYS A 432 11.48 -1.29 34.04
CA LYS A 432 11.11 0.11 34.27
C LYS A 432 9.92 0.25 35.23
N GLU A 433 8.91 -0.61 35.10
CA GLU A 433 7.76 -0.63 36.01
C GLU A 433 8.16 -1.02 37.44
N ALA A 434 9.06 -1.99 37.58
CA ALA A 434 9.60 -2.43 38.86
C ALA A 434 10.72 -1.54 39.42
N GLN A 435 11.14 -0.50 38.68
CA GLN A 435 12.25 0.41 39.03
C GLN A 435 13.57 -0.32 39.33
N VAL A 436 13.86 -1.37 38.55
CA VAL A 436 15.10 -2.14 38.65
C VAL A 436 15.94 -1.98 37.39
N ASP A 437 17.26 -1.87 37.57
CA ASP A 437 18.19 -1.90 36.45
C ASP A 437 18.47 -3.35 36.02
N ILE A 438 18.42 -3.59 34.72
CA ILE A 438 18.67 -4.91 34.13
C ILE A 438 19.90 -4.90 33.23
N THR A 439 20.68 -5.97 33.31
CA THR A 439 21.80 -6.19 32.40
C THR A 439 21.60 -7.52 31.70
N PHE A 440 21.50 -7.47 30.37
CA PHE A 440 21.42 -8.66 29.52
C PHE A 440 22.80 -9.31 29.38
N GLN A 441 22.85 -10.63 29.53
CA GLN A 441 23.96 -11.47 29.08
C GLN A 441 23.44 -12.30 27.91
N LEU A 442 24.06 -12.13 26.73
CA LEU A 442 23.64 -12.80 25.51
C LEU A 442 24.46 -14.11 25.35
N PRO A 443 23.86 -15.18 24.81
CA PRO A 443 24.61 -16.37 24.45
C PRO A 443 25.63 -16.03 23.35
N ILE A 444 26.83 -16.60 23.48
CA ILE A 444 27.93 -16.48 22.50
C ILE A 444 27.61 -17.31 21.25
#